data_AF-A0A432M9J2-F1
#
_entry.id   AF-A0A432M9J2-F1
#
_cell.length_a   1.000
_cell.length_b   1.000
_cell.length_c   1.000
_cell.angle_alpha   90.00
_cell.angle_beta   90.00
_cell.angle_gamma   90.00
#
_symmetry.space_group_name_H-M   'P 1'
#
loop_
_entity.id
_entity.type
_entity.pdbx_description
1 polymer ?
#
loop_
_entity_poly.entity_id
_entity_poly.type
_entity_poly.pdbx_seq_one_letter_code
_entity_poly.pdbx_strand_id
1 'polypeptide(L)'
;MGVLLASHAWGSDCHLGKYGTLPVEMVGGQATTMVKINGTPTRLALDTGAFYNTMSKAAATSLSLRTRALPIGVRIGGIGGSSDASYTDIKEFGVLDSTLHKIDFFVGGSDTGRGLLGANLLDAADLELDLANGKATLFEADHCNKVSMAYWTKAGIYDVADIEPANSERDRRTFLSVTINGKKVRALLDSGASFTLLTRDAAEHVGIDLKAPEVKPGKPTYGVGSKLVKTWIVPVDKFTVGTETIQHSQMEVLDGGIGDGKTDMLLGVDFILAHHMFIANSQKKVYFTYNGGRVFTFATASGDDDHAGAAAGDSPKTANDYALRGQAHLSRGESKAAMADLDEAIRMAPGQADYYAVRARVLVAQKQPAAALSDLDKSLGLEPKNADALLLRAQLRLAHEDRTGAAADVTAANTLVSAGSTQARWIASLYIQLEQPTSALPYLDDWIRLHSNDALLGSALNQRCWARSLSNQMLEEALKDCRKAIKRDGENPTYLDSLGLVQLRLGHYPDSIKAYEQALAQRPQFAWSRYGLGLAKIRQGQTDAGHADLVAAHAIDPQIEARAVKYGLGATAP
;
A
#
# COMPACT_ATOMS: atom_id res chain seq x y z
N MET A 1 20.10 33.93 -4.29
CA MET A 1 19.32 35.15 -3.98
C MET A 1 17.91 34.70 -3.68
N GLY A 2 17.51 34.76 -2.41
CA GLY A 2 16.21 34.27 -1.95
C GLY A 2 15.07 35.14 -2.47
N VAL A 3 14.02 34.50 -2.98
CA VAL A 3 12.76 35.16 -3.30
C VAL A 3 11.99 35.34 -1.99
N LEU A 4 11.95 36.57 -1.49
CA LEU A 4 11.04 37.01 -0.44
C LEU A 4 9.61 36.90 -0.99
N LEU A 5 8.87 35.88 -0.60
CA LEU A 5 7.42 35.87 -0.75
C LEU A 5 6.82 36.92 0.19
N ALA A 6 5.85 37.67 -0.33
CA ALA A 6 5.23 38.82 0.33
C ALA A 6 4.85 38.51 1.77
N SER A 7 5.43 39.29 2.69
CA SER A 7 5.04 39.33 4.09
C SER A 7 3.57 39.73 4.19
N HIS A 8 2.73 38.81 4.62
CA HIS A 8 1.53 39.25 5.32
C HIS A 8 2.03 39.99 6.56
N ALA A 9 1.61 41.24 6.74
CA ALA A 9 2.01 42.06 7.87
C ALA A 9 1.39 41.47 9.14
N TRP A 10 2.09 40.52 9.75
CA TRP A 10 1.78 39.98 11.06
C TRP A 10 2.38 40.98 12.04
N GLY A 11 1.59 41.50 12.99
CA GLY A 11 2.04 42.45 14.01
C GLY A 11 2.96 41.84 15.06
N SER A 12 3.86 40.94 14.65
CA SER A 12 4.69 40.08 15.49
C SER A 12 6.02 39.83 14.80
N ASP A 13 7.12 39.79 15.55
CA ASP A 13 8.47 39.40 15.12
C ASP A 13 8.59 37.92 14.64
N CYS A 14 7.49 37.27 14.27
CA CYS A 14 7.45 35.89 13.79
C CYS A 14 8.09 35.79 12.40
N HIS A 15 9.10 34.94 12.29
CA HIS A 15 9.80 34.64 11.05
C HIS A 15 9.62 33.16 10.71
N LEU A 16 8.90 32.88 9.62
CA LEU A 16 8.70 31.53 9.11
C LEU A 16 9.64 31.28 7.93
N GLY A 17 10.80 30.67 8.21
CA GLY A 17 11.80 30.29 7.22
C GLY A 17 11.43 28.99 6.52
N LYS A 18 11.46 28.96 5.18
CA LYS A 18 11.17 27.75 4.40
C LYS A 18 12.47 27.02 4.05
N TYR A 19 12.66 25.80 4.55
CA TYR A 19 13.78 24.95 4.14
C TYR A 19 13.59 24.40 2.72
N GLY A 20 12.37 23.99 2.39
CA GLY A 20 12.01 23.54 1.05
C GLY A 20 10.73 22.72 1.03
N THR A 21 10.20 22.50 -0.18
CA THR A 21 8.99 21.69 -0.41
C THR A 21 9.34 20.43 -1.16
N LEU A 22 9.01 19.29 -0.57
CA LEU A 22 9.07 17.98 -1.20
C LEU A 22 7.85 17.82 -2.11
N PRO A 23 8.03 17.45 -3.39
CA PRO A 23 6.92 17.00 -4.22
C PRO A 23 6.41 15.66 -3.68
N VAL A 24 5.10 15.55 -3.49
CA VAL A 24 4.46 14.36 -2.95
C VAL A 24 3.62 13.68 -4.02
N GLU A 25 4.03 12.48 -4.36
CA GLU A 25 3.35 11.60 -5.29
C GLU A 25 2.56 10.54 -4.53
N MET A 26 1.28 10.40 -4.87
CA MET A 26 0.42 9.37 -4.31
C MET A 26 0.56 8.07 -5.11
N VAL A 27 1.25 7.08 -4.53
CA VAL A 27 1.53 5.82 -5.23
C VAL A 27 1.10 4.63 -4.38
N GLY A 28 0.07 3.92 -4.85
CA GLY A 28 -0.51 2.79 -4.12
C GLY A 28 -1.20 3.20 -2.81
N GLY A 29 -1.76 4.42 -2.75
CA GLY A 29 -2.43 4.95 -1.56
C GLY A 29 -1.49 5.46 -0.46
N GLN A 30 -0.19 5.62 -0.74
CA GLN A 30 0.78 6.20 0.19
C GLN A 30 1.34 7.50 -0.35
N ALA A 31 1.60 8.45 0.54
CA ALA A 31 2.33 9.68 0.25
C ALA A 31 3.82 9.35 0.07
N THR A 32 4.40 9.65 -1.09
CA THR A 32 5.79 9.32 -1.40
C THR A 32 6.55 10.50 -1.99
N THR A 33 7.87 10.53 -1.80
CA THR A 33 8.76 11.49 -2.46
C THR A 33 9.96 10.78 -3.06
N MET A 34 10.53 11.37 -4.10
CA MET A 34 11.81 10.95 -4.64
C MET A 34 12.96 11.55 -3.83
N VAL A 35 13.95 10.73 -3.52
CA VAL A 35 15.23 11.11 -2.89
C VAL A 35 16.37 10.44 -3.63
N LYS A 36 17.62 10.73 -3.24
CA LYS A 36 18.81 10.02 -3.73
C LYS A 36 19.50 9.31 -2.56
N ILE A 37 19.65 7.99 -2.65
CA ILE A 37 20.42 7.20 -1.69
C ILE A 37 21.73 6.80 -2.38
N ASN A 38 22.85 7.36 -1.90
CA ASN A 38 24.18 7.16 -2.51
C ASN A 38 24.16 7.38 -4.03
N GLY A 39 23.50 8.46 -4.48
CA GLY A 39 23.34 8.81 -5.89
C GLY A 39 22.22 8.06 -6.64
N THR A 40 21.64 7.02 -6.06
CA THR A 40 20.55 6.23 -6.69
C THR A 40 19.19 6.88 -6.41
N PRO A 41 18.41 7.30 -7.43
CA PRO A 41 17.05 7.76 -7.25
C PRO A 41 16.21 6.69 -6.56
N THR A 42 15.62 7.04 -5.42
CA THR A 42 14.85 6.10 -4.60
C THR A 42 13.56 6.78 -4.16
N ARG A 43 12.45 6.08 -4.33
CA ARG A 43 11.15 6.51 -3.83
C ARG A 43 10.97 6.03 -2.41
N LEU A 44 10.68 6.95 -1.48
CA LEU A 44 10.37 6.62 -0.10
C LEU A 44 8.98 7.12 0.26
N ALA A 45 8.27 6.38 1.12
CA ALA A 45 7.04 6.87 1.72
C ALA A 45 7.38 7.93 2.77
N LEU A 46 6.62 9.02 2.78
CA LEU A 46 6.63 10.00 3.86
C LEU A 46 5.79 9.43 4.99
N ASP A 47 6.38 9.14 6.14
CA ASP A 47 5.73 8.43 7.23
C ASP A 47 5.94 9.16 8.55
N THR A 48 4.98 10.03 8.89
CA THR A 48 4.97 10.74 10.19
C THR A 48 4.71 9.81 11.38
N GLY A 49 4.21 8.60 11.15
CA GLY A 49 3.98 7.58 12.18
C GLY A 49 5.23 6.76 12.51
N ALA A 50 6.19 6.70 11.59
CA ALA A 50 7.47 6.02 11.77
C ALA A 50 8.39 6.82 12.69
N PHE A 51 8.80 6.21 13.81
CA PHE A 51 9.71 6.83 14.77
C PHE A 51 11.12 7.11 14.19
N TYR A 52 11.45 6.46 13.08
CA TYR A 52 12.75 6.54 12.42
C TYR A 52 12.62 6.14 10.96
N ASN A 53 13.60 6.54 10.16
CA ASN A 53 13.79 6.04 8.82
C ASN A 53 13.92 4.51 8.83
N THR A 54 13.14 3.83 8.00
CA THR A 54 13.20 2.36 7.92
C THR A 54 13.19 1.88 6.47
N MET A 55 13.71 0.68 6.24
CA MET A 55 13.55 0.00 4.95
C MET A 55 13.58 -1.52 5.15
N SER A 56 13.05 -2.26 4.19
CA SER A 56 13.13 -3.72 4.19
C SER A 56 14.55 -4.19 3.91
N LYS A 57 14.86 -5.44 4.30
CA LYS A 57 16.14 -6.09 3.95
C LYS A 57 16.34 -6.17 2.43
N ALA A 58 15.25 -6.34 1.68
CA ALA A 58 15.27 -6.37 0.23
C ALA A 58 15.64 -5.01 -0.35
N ALA A 59 15.04 -3.92 0.13
CA ALA A 59 15.40 -2.56 -0.28
C ALA A 59 16.87 -2.21 0.03
N ALA A 60 17.35 -2.57 1.22
CA ALA A 60 18.76 -2.39 1.56
C ALA A 60 19.68 -3.19 0.63
N THR A 61 19.30 -4.42 0.27
CA THR A 61 20.06 -5.28 -0.65
C THR A 61 20.07 -4.72 -2.06
N SER A 62 18.94 -4.23 -2.58
CA SER A 62 18.84 -3.65 -3.93
C SER A 62 19.67 -2.37 -4.06
N LEU A 63 19.78 -1.59 -2.99
CA LEU A 63 20.61 -0.40 -2.92
C LEU A 63 22.08 -0.70 -2.57
N SER A 64 22.46 -1.99 -2.51
CA SER A 64 23.81 -2.44 -2.14
C SER A 64 24.32 -1.86 -0.82
N LEU A 65 23.41 -1.65 0.14
CA LEU A 65 23.73 -1.08 1.44
C LEU A 65 24.27 -2.14 2.39
N ARG A 66 25.27 -1.76 3.19
CA ARG A 66 25.85 -2.63 4.21
C ARG A 66 25.02 -2.52 5.49
N THR A 67 24.40 -3.62 5.91
CA THR A 67 23.66 -3.70 7.17
C THR A 67 24.55 -4.16 8.32
N ARG A 68 24.32 -3.61 9.52
CA ARG A 68 24.97 -3.97 10.78
C ARG A 68 23.92 -4.44 11.76
N ALA A 69 24.19 -5.54 12.47
CA ALA A 69 23.28 -6.03 13.50
C ALA A 69 23.17 -5.02 14.65
N LEU A 70 21.97 -4.87 15.19
CA LEU A 70 21.76 -4.15 16.44
C LEU A 70 22.08 -5.06 17.63
N PRO A 71 22.28 -4.49 18.84
CA PRO A 71 22.36 -5.27 20.07
C PRO A 71 21.19 -6.26 20.20
N ILE A 72 21.47 -7.42 20.78
CA ILE A 72 20.48 -8.48 20.98
C ILE A 72 19.28 -7.91 21.76
N GLY A 73 18.07 -8.16 21.26
CA GLY A 73 16.82 -7.74 21.89
C GLY A 73 16.23 -6.42 21.34
N VAL A 74 16.96 -5.67 20.51
CA VAL A 74 16.40 -4.49 19.83
C VAL A 74 15.49 -4.94 18.69
N ARG A 75 14.21 -4.55 18.76
CA ARG A 75 13.18 -4.86 17.77
C ARG A 75 12.46 -3.58 17.36
N ILE A 76 11.95 -3.56 16.14
CA ILE A 76 11.03 -2.53 15.65
C ILE A 76 9.59 -3.06 15.69
N GLY A 77 8.64 -2.23 16.10
CA GLY A 77 7.22 -2.58 16.22
C GLY A 77 6.35 -1.83 15.21
N GLY A 78 5.23 -2.44 14.82
CA GLY A 78 4.16 -1.83 14.03
C GLY A 78 2.91 -2.72 14.02
N ILE A 79 1.98 -2.43 13.10
CA ILE A 79 0.72 -3.17 12.92
C ILE A 79 0.94 -4.68 12.76
N GLY A 80 2.01 -5.10 12.08
CA GLY A 80 2.34 -6.52 11.87
C GLY A 80 3.02 -7.20 13.07
N GLY A 81 3.12 -6.53 14.22
CA GLY A 81 3.85 -6.97 15.40
C GLY A 81 5.30 -6.46 15.43
N SER A 82 6.21 -7.24 16.02
CA SER A 82 7.62 -6.83 16.14
C SER A 82 8.54 -7.64 15.21
N SER A 83 9.52 -6.96 14.62
CA SER A 83 10.59 -7.56 13.83
C SER A 83 11.95 -7.30 14.47
N ASP A 84 12.84 -8.28 14.34
CA ASP A 84 14.27 -8.00 14.50
C ASP A 84 14.70 -6.93 13.51
N ALA A 85 15.60 -6.06 13.96
CA ALA A 85 16.11 -4.96 13.18
C ALA A 85 17.64 -5.02 13.11
N SER A 86 18.14 -4.59 11.97
CA SER A 86 19.51 -4.18 11.76
C SER A 86 19.51 -2.68 11.46
N TYR A 87 20.68 -2.08 11.24
CA TYR A 87 20.76 -0.70 10.79
C TYR A 87 21.79 -0.54 9.68
N THR A 88 21.66 0.52 8.90
CA THR A 88 22.61 0.88 7.85
C THR A 88 22.82 2.40 7.85
N ASP A 89 24.02 2.84 7.49
CA ASP A 89 24.33 4.25 7.28
C ASP A 89 24.29 4.59 5.79
N ILE A 90 23.53 5.61 5.45
CA ILE A 90 23.53 6.22 4.12
C ILE A 90 24.56 7.34 4.12
N LYS A 91 25.58 7.20 3.26
CA LYS A 91 26.69 8.16 3.18
C LYS A 91 26.25 9.50 2.61
N GLU A 92 25.44 9.44 1.56
CA GLU A 92 24.88 10.61 0.87
C GLU A 92 23.38 10.40 0.68
N PHE A 93 22.61 11.25 1.34
CA PHE A 93 21.16 11.28 1.27
C PHE A 93 20.73 12.60 0.63
N GLY A 94 20.46 12.57 -0.67
CA GLY A 94 19.99 13.71 -1.42
C GLY A 94 18.49 13.90 -1.24
N VAL A 95 18.08 15.06 -0.73
CA VAL A 95 16.69 15.44 -0.49
C VAL A 95 16.54 16.94 -0.74
N LEU A 96 15.47 17.33 -1.43
CA LEU A 96 15.35 18.69 -1.99
C LEU A 96 16.60 19.01 -2.84
N ASP A 97 17.13 20.23 -2.70
CA ASP A 97 18.37 20.69 -3.33
C ASP A 97 19.60 20.48 -2.42
N SER A 98 19.49 19.62 -1.41
CA SER A 98 20.53 19.38 -0.40
C SER A 98 20.99 17.94 -0.37
N THR A 99 22.23 17.72 0.05
CA THR A 99 22.78 16.40 0.37
C THR A 99 23.11 16.34 1.85
N LEU A 100 22.42 15.47 2.57
CA LEU A 100 22.71 15.14 3.95
C LEU A 100 23.71 13.99 4.00
N HIS A 101 24.50 13.94 5.06
CA HIS A 101 25.53 12.90 5.24
C HIS A 101 25.28 12.08 6.49
N LYS A 102 25.60 10.78 6.42
CA LYS A 102 25.50 9.83 7.54
C LYS A 102 24.08 9.76 8.11
N ILE A 103 23.11 9.53 7.22
CA ILE A 103 21.72 9.32 7.61
C ILE A 103 21.51 7.85 7.91
N ASP A 104 21.11 7.54 9.14
CA ASP A 104 20.86 6.17 9.56
C ASP A 104 19.45 5.70 9.17
N PHE A 105 19.35 4.42 8.83
CA PHE A 105 18.10 3.71 8.58
C PHE A 105 18.08 2.41 9.37
N PHE A 106 16.95 2.09 9.99
CA PHE A 106 16.69 0.73 10.44
C PHE A 106 16.34 -0.16 9.25
N VAL A 107 16.81 -1.40 9.29
CA VAL A 107 16.59 -2.39 8.25
C VAL A 107 15.94 -3.63 8.86
N GLY A 108 14.69 -3.88 8.48
CA GLY A 108 13.89 -4.99 9.02
C GLY A 108 12.39 -4.80 8.77
N GLY A 109 11.58 -5.74 9.26
CA GLY A 109 10.13 -5.74 9.03
C GLY A 109 9.72 -6.26 7.66
N SER A 110 8.43 -6.20 7.38
CA SER A 110 7.88 -6.53 6.06
C SER A 110 8.27 -5.49 5.03
N ASP A 111 8.40 -5.92 3.78
CA ASP A 111 8.51 -5.02 2.64
C ASP A 111 7.13 -4.40 2.36
N THR A 112 6.97 -3.14 2.78
CA THR A 112 5.80 -2.31 2.44
C THR A 112 5.91 -1.75 1.01
N GLY A 113 6.86 -2.25 0.22
CA GLY A 113 7.15 -1.85 -1.15
C GLY A 113 8.09 -0.65 -1.26
N ARG A 114 8.33 0.10 -0.16
CA ARG A 114 9.19 1.28 -0.11
C ARG A 114 9.83 1.42 1.28
N GLY A 115 10.99 2.06 1.34
CA GLY A 115 11.49 2.57 2.63
C GLY A 115 10.65 3.74 3.12
N LEU A 116 10.69 4.00 4.42
CA LEU A 116 9.94 5.04 5.12
C LEU A 116 10.90 6.16 5.52
N LEU A 117 10.51 7.41 5.26
CA LEU A 117 11.11 8.60 5.85
C LEU A 117 10.33 8.93 7.12
N GLY A 118 11.02 8.82 8.26
CA GLY A 118 10.40 8.93 9.57
C GLY A 118 10.81 10.20 10.33
N ALA A 119 10.38 10.22 11.60
CA ALA A 119 10.53 11.32 12.54
C ALA A 119 11.97 11.84 12.71
N ASN A 120 13.00 11.00 12.55
CA ASN A 120 14.40 11.45 12.68
C ASN A 120 14.83 12.45 11.59
N LEU A 121 14.06 12.58 10.51
CA LEU A 121 14.20 13.66 9.54
C LEU A 121 12.98 14.58 9.52
N LEU A 122 11.76 14.03 9.55
CA LEU A 122 10.53 14.80 9.41
C LEU A 122 10.23 15.70 10.62
N ASP A 123 10.60 15.27 11.84
CA ASP A 123 10.34 16.03 13.07
C ASP A 123 11.53 16.94 13.45
N ALA A 124 12.52 17.09 12.56
CA ALA A 124 13.63 18.01 12.75
C ALA A 124 13.24 19.48 12.51
N ALA A 125 12.07 19.71 11.91
CA ALA A 125 11.51 21.01 11.55
C ALA A 125 10.01 21.04 11.86
N ASP A 126 9.38 22.21 11.74
CA ASP A 126 7.93 22.29 11.63
C ASP A 126 7.51 21.80 10.23
N LEU A 127 6.39 21.08 10.12
CA LEU A 127 6.02 20.36 8.90
C LEU A 127 4.63 20.77 8.42
N GLU A 128 4.55 21.24 7.18
CA GLU A 128 3.30 21.44 6.45
C GLU A 128 3.01 20.22 5.56
N LEU A 129 1.81 19.66 5.67
CA LEU A 129 1.29 18.60 4.82
C LEU A 129 0.11 19.16 4.01
N ASP A 130 0.34 19.36 2.72
CA ASP A 130 -0.68 19.72 1.73
C ASP A 130 -0.71 18.64 0.65
N LEU A 131 -1.08 17.42 1.09
CA LEU A 131 -1.10 16.24 0.23
C LEU A 131 -2.10 16.38 -0.91
N ALA A 132 -3.18 17.14 -0.70
CA ALA A 132 -4.18 17.44 -1.72
C ALA A 132 -3.57 18.16 -2.92
N ASN A 133 -2.54 19.00 -2.72
CA ASN A 133 -1.78 19.66 -3.79
C ASN A 133 -0.40 19.02 -4.02
N GLY A 134 -0.16 17.82 -3.47
CA GLY A 134 1.07 17.06 -3.66
C GLY A 134 2.31 17.72 -3.05
N LYS A 135 2.20 18.28 -1.85
CA LYS A 135 3.30 19.02 -1.20
C LYS A 135 3.48 18.61 0.26
N ALA A 136 4.74 18.53 0.67
CA ALA A 136 5.14 18.52 2.07
C ALA A 136 6.28 19.53 2.26
N THR A 137 6.11 20.52 3.13
CA THR A 137 7.07 21.63 3.27
C THR A 137 7.66 21.65 4.68
N LEU A 138 8.99 21.75 4.75
CA LEU A 138 9.72 21.88 6.02
C LEU A 138 9.98 23.36 6.32
N PHE A 139 9.69 23.76 7.56
CA PHE A 139 9.81 25.14 8.03
C PHE A 139 10.62 25.28 9.32
N GLU A 140 11.28 26.41 9.45
CA GLU A 140 11.84 26.94 10.69
C GLU A 140 10.94 28.07 11.17
N ALA A 141 10.23 27.86 12.28
CA ALA A 141 9.45 28.91 12.92
C ALA A 141 10.27 29.56 14.02
N ASP A 142 10.60 30.84 13.84
CA ASP A 142 11.33 31.65 14.81
C ASP A 142 10.42 32.75 15.37
N HIS A 143 10.39 32.90 16.70
CA HIS A 143 9.53 33.86 17.41
C HIS A 143 8.02 33.79 17.07
N CYS A 144 7.54 32.63 16.61
CA CYS A 144 6.16 32.44 16.16
C CYS A 144 5.18 31.92 17.23
N ASN A 145 5.62 31.76 18.48
CA ASN A 145 4.89 31.07 19.56
C ASN A 145 3.51 31.64 19.94
N LYS A 146 3.18 32.85 19.51
CA LYS A 146 1.89 33.51 19.78
C LYS A 146 1.03 33.70 18.53
N VAL A 147 1.48 33.20 17.38
CA VAL A 147 0.78 33.39 16.11
C VAL A 147 0.28 32.06 15.57
N SER A 148 -0.92 32.08 15.00
CA SER A 148 -1.49 30.91 14.32
C SER A 148 -0.60 30.54 13.15
N MET A 149 -0.25 29.25 13.00
CA MET A 149 0.53 28.79 11.84
C MET A 149 -0.35 28.41 10.65
N ALA A 150 -1.68 28.61 10.74
CA ALA A 150 -2.61 28.47 9.62
C ALA A 150 -2.50 29.66 8.64
N TYR A 151 -1.29 29.95 8.15
CA TYR A 151 -1.00 31.18 7.40
C TYR A 151 -1.67 31.23 6.01
N TRP A 152 -2.11 30.09 5.48
CA TRP A 152 -2.78 29.99 4.18
C TRP A 152 -4.25 30.44 4.22
N THR A 153 -4.88 30.51 5.39
CA THR A 153 -6.29 30.94 5.52
C THR A 153 -6.41 32.42 5.84
N LYS A 154 -7.13 33.16 4.99
CA LYS A 154 -7.31 34.62 5.12
C LYS A 154 -8.30 35.04 6.19
N ALA A 155 -9.20 34.15 6.60
CA ALA A 155 -10.32 34.47 7.49
C ALA A 155 -10.11 33.99 8.93
N GLY A 156 -8.95 33.39 9.25
CA GLY A 156 -8.74 32.71 10.53
C GLY A 156 -9.66 31.51 10.73
N ILE A 157 -10.28 31.01 9.67
CA ILE A 157 -11.10 29.79 9.69
C ILE A 157 -10.13 28.63 9.51
N TYR A 158 -9.83 27.98 10.62
CA TYR A 158 -9.02 26.77 10.72
C TYR A 158 -9.40 26.03 11.99
N ASP A 159 -9.09 24.74 12.02
CA ASP A 159 -9.13 23.92 13.20
C ASP A 159 -7.76 23.83 13.86
N VAL A 160 -7.75 23.67 15.17
CA VAL A 160 -6.51 23.53 15.95
C VAL A 160 -6.65 22.41 16.98
N ALA A 161 -5.62 21.57 17.05
CA ALA A 161 -5.49 20.52 18.05
C ALA A 161 -4.16 20.67 18.79
N ASP A 162 -4.16 20.42 20.10
CA ASP A 162 -2.93 20.37 20.88
C ASP A 162 -2.23 19.02 20.65
N ILE A 163 -0.91 19.07 20.49
CA ILE A 163 -0.07 17.88 20.39
C ILE A 163 0.12 17.31 21.80
N GLU A 164 -0.30 16.06 21.98
CA GLU A 164 -0.10 15.35 23.23
C GLU A 164 1.37 14.97 23.42
N PRO A 165 1.91 15.04 24.66
CA PRO A 165 3.26 14.54 24.95
C PRO A 165 3.41 13.07 24.54
N ALA A 166 4.53 12.73 23.91
CA ALA A 166 4.90 11.35 23.66
C ALA A 166 5.29 10.64 24.98
N ASN A 167 5.41 9.31 24.91
CA ASN A 167 5.76 8.50 26.07
C ASN A 167 7.21 8.66 26.54
N SER A 168 8.06 9.23 25.69
CA SER A 168 9.47 9.44 25.90
C SER A 168 9.84 10.76 25.26
N GLU A 169 10.74 11.53 25.88
CA GLU A 169 11.28 12.77 25.31
C GLU A 169 12.02 12.56 23.98
N ARG A 170 12.39 11.30 23.67
CA ARG A 170 13.04 10.91 22.42
C ARG A 170 12.04 10.62 21.29
N ASP A 171 10.77 10.38 21.62
CA ASP A 171 9.72 10.19 20.63
C ASP A 171 9.09 11.55 20.35
N ARG A 172 9.24 12.04 19.11
CA ARG A 172 8.77 13.38 18.70
C ARG A 172 7.54 13.32 17.79
N ARG A 173 7.03 12.12 17.54
CA ARG A 173 5.89 11.91 16.67
C ARG A 173 4.66 12.66 17.17
N THR A 174 3.78 12.99 16.24
CA THR A 174 2.62 13.85 16.50
C THR A 174 1.43 13.03 16.99
N PHE A 175 1.16 13.11 18.29
CA PHE A 175 0.00 12.50 18.93
C PHE A 175 -1.10 13.53 19.18
N LEU A 176 -2.36 13.15 18.95
CA LEU A 176 -3.53 13.99 19.13
C LEU A 176 -4.56 13.29 20.02
N SER A 177 -5.24 14.07 20.87
CA SER A 177 -6.45 13.62 21.56
C SER A 177 -7.62 13.68 20.59
N VAL A 178 -8.25 12.55 20.31
CA VAL A 178 -9.49 12.50 19.53
C VAL A 178 -10.62 11.96 20.38
N THR A 179 -11.85 12.29 20.04
CA THR A 179 -13.05 11.77 20.72
C THR A 179 -13.91 11.02 19.72
N ILE A 180 -14.21 9.75 20.02
CA ILE A 180 -15.12 8.91 19.24
C ILE A 180 -16.28 8.50 20.14
N ASN A 181 -17.51 8.72 19.70
CA ASN A 181 -18.72 8.41 20.47
C ASN A 181 -18.68 8.97 21.92
N GLY A 182 -18.06 10.14 22.10
CA GLY A 182 -17.92 10.81 23.40
C GLY A 182 -16.78 10.31 24.30
N LYS A 183 -15.99 9.33 23.86
CA LYS A 183 -14.85 8.79 24.61
C LYS A 183 -13.52 9.15 23.95
N LYS A 184 -12.51 9.44 24.77
CA LYS A 184 -11.18 9.85 24.29
C LYS A 184 -10.38 8.66 23.79
N VAL A 185 -9.63 8.91 22.72
CA VAL A 185 -8.75 7.96 22.02
C VAL A 185 -7.46 8.71 21.70
N ARG A 186 -6.32 8.06 21.88
CA ARG A 186 -5.03 8.64 21.51
C ARG A 186 -4.68 8.28 20.07
N ALA A 187 -4.69 9.28 19.19
CA ALA A 187 -4.36 9.12 17.79
C ALA A 187 -2.92 9.52 17.48
N LEU A 188 -2.27 8.78 16.59
CA LEU A 188 -1.00 9.13 15.96
C LEU A 188 -1.26 9.61 14.54
N LEU A 189 -0.74 10.78 14.17
CA LEU A 189 -0.79 11.26 12.78
C LEU A 189 0.21 10.49 11.92
N ASP A 190 -0.28 9.74 10.94
CA ASP A 190 0.51 8.74 10.22
C ASP A 190 0.26 8.81 8.70
N SER A 191 1.11 9.55 7.98
CA SER A 191 1.08 9.61 6.52
C SER A 191 1.62 8.35 5.82
N GLY A 192 2.19 7.39 6.56
CA GLY A 192 2.59 6.09 6.04
C GLY A 192 1.44 5.08 6.00
N ALA A 193 0.44 5.26 6.86
CA ALA A 193 -0.79 4.47 6.87
C ALA A 193 -1.72 4.86 5.72
N SER A 194 -2.03 3.90 4.84
CA SER A 194 -2.94 4.13 3.71
C SER A 194 -4.36 4.51 4.13
N PHE A 195 -4.78 4.15 5.35
CA PHE A 195 -6.12 4.41 5.87
C PHE A 195 -6.05 4.71 7.36
N THR A 196 -7.05 5.42 7.86
CA THR A 196 -7.26 5.64 9.29
C THR A 196 -7.68 4.34 9.94
N LEU A 197 -7.02 3.98 11.03
CA LEU A 197 -7.15 2.69 11.68
C LEU A 197 -7.35 2.83 13.19
N LEU A 198 -8.42 2.24 13.72
CA LEU A 198 -8.69 2.13 15.15
C LEU A 198 -8.30 0.74 15.65
N THR A 199 -7.61 0.65 16.79
CA THR A 199 -7.32 -0.65 17.41
C THR A 199 -8.59 -1.34 17.91
N ARG A 200 -8.59 -2.68 17.98
CA ARG A 200 -9.72 -3.45 18.53
C ARG A 200 -10.08 -2.97 19.93
N ASP A 201 -9.09 -2.83 20.81
CA ASP A 201 -9.30 -2.42 22.20
C ASP A 201 -9.90 -1.01 22.29
N ALA A 202 -9.47 -0.10 21.43
CA ALA A 202 -10.05 1.24 21.35
C ALA A 202 -11.47 1.22 20.78
N ALA A 203 -11.76 0.39 19.78
CA ALA A 203 -13.11 0.22 19.24
C ALA A 203 -14.08 -0.26 20.33
N GLU A 204 -13.69 -1.29 21.09
CA GLU A 204 -14.46 -1.79 22.23
C GLU A 204 -14.60 -0.72 23.32
N HIS A 205 -13.52 0.00 23.62
CA HIS A 205 -13.53 1.12 24.56
C HIS A 205 -14.57 2.18 24.16
N VAL A 206 -14.63 2.57 22.89
CA VAL A 206 -15.57 3.59 22.38
C VAL A 206 -16.98 3.06 22.07
N GLY A 207 -17.24 1.79 22.38
CA GLY A 207 -18.57 1.18 22.30
C GLY A 207 -18.95 0.67 20.91
N ILE A 208 -17.98 0.36 20.05
CA ILE A 208 -18.21 -0.25 18.74
C ILE A 208 -18.30 -1.77 18.91
N ASP A 209 -19.43 -2.36 18.51
CA ASP A 209 -19.62 -3.82 18.46
C ASP A 209 -19.22 -4.39 17.09
N LEU A 210 -18.08 -5.09 17.04
CA LEU A 210 -17.57 -5.73 15.82
C LEU A 210 -18.42 -6.90 15.31
N LYS A 211 -19.47 -7.32 16.05
CA LYS A 211 -20.42 -8.35 15.64
C LYS A 211 -21.73 -7.78 15.12
N ALA A 212 -21.90 -6.46 15.14
CA ALA A 212 -23.12 -5.81 14.68
C ALA A 212 -23.32 -6.04 13.16
N PRO A 213 -24.58 -6.16 12.69
CA PRO A 213 -24.89 -6.51 11.30
C PRO A 213 -24.38 -5.51 10.25
N GLU A 214 -24.14 -4.26 10.64
CA GLU A 214 -23.57 -3.19 9.82
C GLU A 214 -22.06 -3.33 9.57
N VAL A 215 -21.36 -4.15 10.38
CA VAL A 215 -19.91 -4.34 10.30
C VAL A 215 -19.56 -5.15 9.06
N LYS A 216 -18.68 -4.60 8.22
CA LYS A 216 -18.24 -5.26 6.99
C LYS A 216 -16.81 -5.77 7.15
N PRO A 217 -16.46 -6.94 6.57
CA PRO A 217 -15.06 -7.33 6.48
C PRO A 217 -14.24 -6.27 5.72
N GLY A 218 -13.15 -5.81 6.33
CA GLY A 218 -12.17 -4.94 5.70
C GLY A 218 -11.09 -5.73 4.97
N LYS A 219 -10.16 -5.03 4.32
CA LYS A 219 -9.02 -5.65 3.66
C LYS A 219 -7.92 -5.92 4.69
N PRO A 220 -7.39 -7.15 4.79
CA PRO A 220 -6.24 -7.41 5.64
C PRO A 220 -5.10 -6.44 5.36
N THR A 221 -4.52 -5.88 6.41
CA THR A 221 -3.46 -4.89 6.35
C THR A 221 -2.19 -5.40 7.03
N TYR A 222 -1.06 -4.75 6.78
CA TYR A 222 0.21 -5.07 7.40
C TYR A 222 1.10 -3.82 7.41
N GLY A 223 2.18 -3.89 8.19
CA GLY A 223 3.21 -2.86 8.25
C GLY A 223 4.50 -3.48 8.77
N VAL A 224 5.21 -2.76 9.65
CA VAL A 224 6.36 -3.33 10.37
C VAL A 224 5.91 -4.53 11.21
N GLY A 225 6.72 -5.60 11.20
CA GLY A 225 6.38 -6.91 11.75
C GLY A 225 6.08 -7.92 10.65
N SER A 226 5.64 -9.12 11.01
CA SER A 226 5.52 -10.26 10.08
C SER A 226 4.14 -10.88 10.05
N LYS A 227 3.10 -10.17 10.48
CA LYS A 227 1.72 -10.65 10.47
C LYS A 227 0.84 -9.79 9.57
N LEU A 228 -0.02 -10.45 8.81
CA LEU A 228 -1.22 -9.83 8.26
C LEU A 228 -2.25 -9.71 9.38
N VAL A 229 -2.87 -8.54 9.47
CA VAL A 229 -3.89 -8.22 10.48
C VAL A 229 -5.23 -8.07 9.77
N LYS A 230 -6.26 -8.72 10.32
CA LYS A 230 -7.63 -8.60 9.81
C LYS A 230 -8.17 -7.21 10.14
N THR A 231 -9.02 -6.67 9.29
CA THR A 231 -9.72 -5.41 9.56
C THR A 231 -11.21 -5.55 9.35
N TRP A 232 -11.96 -4.62 9.92
CA TRP A 232 -13.40 -4.43 9.75
C TRP A 232 -13.70 -2.98 9.43
N ILE A 233 -14.71 -2.75 8.60
CA ILE A 233 -15.24 -1.41 8.34
C ILE A 233 -16.47 -1.24 9.23
N VAL A 234 -16.45 -0.23 10.08
CA VAL A 234 -17.50 0.06 11.07
C VAL A 234 -18.06 1.47 10.88
N PRO A 235 -19.35 1.72 11.13
CA PRO A 235 -19.86 3.08 11.20
C PRO A 235 -19.39 3.77 12.49
N VAL A 236 -19.21 5.08 12.39
CA VAL A 236 -18.88 5.96 13.50
C VAL A 236 -19.82 7.16 13.46
N ASP A 237 -20.58 7.36 14.53
CA ASP A 237 -21.58 8.43 14.60
C ASP A 237 -20.94 9.80 14.69
N LYS A 238 -19.91 9.92 15.53
CA LYS A 238 -19.22 11.17 15.78
C LYS A 238 -17.74 10.95 16.09
N PHE A 239 -16.91 11.66 15.36
CA PHE A 239 -15.47 11.81 15.59
C PHE A 239 -15.16 13.30 15.79
N THR A 240 -14.31 13.64 16.75
CA THR A 240 -13.87 15.01 17.01
C THR A 240 -12.36 15.05 17.23
N VAL A 241 -11.68 15.98 16.56
CA VAL A 241 -10.25 16.27 16.75
C VAL A 241 -10.04 17.77 16.81
N GLY A 242 -9.45 18.26 17.90
CA GLY A 242 -9.37 19.70 18.14
C GLY A 242 -10.75 20.35 18.13
N THR A 243 -10.97 21.27 17.19
CA THR A 243 -12.25 21.96 16.97
C THR A 243 -13.12 21.34 15.88
N GLU A 244 -12.60 20.38 15.11
CA GLU A 244 -13.33 19.73 14.02
C GLU A 244 -14.24 18.62 14.56
N THR A 245 -15.44 18.49 14.00
CA THR A 245 -16.33 17.35 14.24
C THR A 245 -16.82 16.75 12.93
N ILE A 246 -16.56 15.45 12.76
CA ILE A 246 -17.02 14.64 11.63
C ILE A 246 -18.15 13.74 12.13
N GLN A 247 -19.21 13.62 11.34
CA GLN A 247 -20.38 12.80 11.66
C GLN A 247 -20.65 11.78 10.58
N HIS A 248 -21.27 10.65 10.95
CA HIS A 248 -21.75 9.63 10.03
C HIS A 248 -20.67 9.09 9.07
N SER A 249 -19.48 8.82 9.60
CA SER A 249 -18.35 8.28 8.85
C SER A 249 -18.26 6.75 8.95
N GLN A 250 -17.40 6.15 8.14
CA GLN A 250 -16.96 4.75 8.31
C GLN A 250 -15.47 4.73 8.60
N MET A 251 -15.02 3.85 9.49
CA MET A 251 -13.62 3.74 9.88
C MET A 251 -13.19 2.28 9.83
N GLU A 252 -11.89 2.04 9.60
CA GLU A 252 -11.33 0.69 9.73
C GLU A 252 -10.93 0.39 11.18
N VAL A 253 -11.32 -0.78 11.68
CA VAL A 253 -10.86 -1.34 12.96
C VAL A 253 -9.93 -2.50 12.67
N LEU A 254 -8.74 -2.50 13.27
CA LEU A 254 -7.75 -3.56 13.12
C LEU A 254 -7.84 -4.60 14.23
N ASP A 255 -7.59 -5.86 13.90
CA ASP A 255 -7.55 -7.00 14.82
C ASP A 255 -6.24 -7.05 15.64
N GLY A 256 -6.02 -6.03 16.48
CA GLY A 256 -4.83 -5.93 17.33
C GLY A 256 -4.46 -4.49 17.67
N GLY A 257 -3.17 -4.29 17.99
CA GLY A 257 -2.57 -3.00 18.32
C GLY A 257 -1.56 -2.51 17.28
N ILE A 258 -1.07 -1.28 17.46
CA ILE A 258 -0.15 -0.58 16.54
C ILE A 258 1.34 -0.82 16.88
N GLY A 259 1.63 -1.67 17.87
CA GLY A 259 2.97 -2.17 18.19
C GLY A 259 3.74 -1.41 19.27
N ASP A 260 3.29 -0.21 19.66
CA ASP A 260 3.85 0.56 20.79
C ASP A 260 3.05 0.41 22.10
N GLY A 261 1.91 -0.29 22.04
CA GLY A 261 1.05 -0.61 23.18
C GLY A 261 0.30 0.58 23.79
N LYS A 262 0.35 1.76 23.17
CA LYS A 262 -0.24 2.99 23.72
C LYS A 262 -0.96 3.86 22.70
N THR A 263 -0.72 3.63 21.41
CA THR A 263 -1.46 4.27 20.33
C THR A 263 -2.75 3.50 20.10
N ASP A 264 -3.87 4.20 20.24
CA ASP A 264 -5.20 3.62 20.07
C ASP A 264 -5.68 3.70 18.61
N MET A 265 -5.18 4.69 17.87
CA MET A 265 -5.64 5.03 16.52
C MET A 265 -4.50 5.60 15.66
N LEU A 266 -4.51 5.30 14.36
CA LEU A 266 -3.74 6.02 13.33
C LEU A 266 -4.68 6.94 12.55
N LEU A 267 -4.33 8.21 12.41
CA LEU A 267 -4.94 9.12 11.43
C LEU A 267 -4.13 9.04 10.13
N GLY A 268 -4.68 8.30 9.17
CA GLY A 268 -4.00 7.91 7.94
C GLY A 268 -4.05 8.96 6.83
N VAL A 269 -3.51 8.57 5.67
CA VAL A 269 -3.51 9.37 4.43
C VAL A 269 -4.92 9.80 4.01
N ASP A 270 -5.95 9.02 4.28
CA ASP A 270 -7.35 9.37 4.02
C ASP A 270 -7.82 10.60 4.81
N PHE A 271 -7.42 10.73 6.07
CA PHE A 271 -7.62 11.92 6.87
C PHE A 271 -6.74 13.07 6.36
N ILE A 272 -5.45 12.81 6.15
CA ILE A 272 -4.47 13.86 5.80
C ILE A 272 -4.75 14.45 4.41
N LEU A 273 -5.16 13.66 3.41
CA LEU A 273 -5.53 14.17 2.08
C LEU A 273 -6.78 15.06 2.09
N ALA A 274 -7.68 14.84 3.04
CA ALA A 274 -8.86 15.68 3.21
C ALA A 274 -8.52 17.02 3.90
N HIS A 275 -7.27 17.24 4.32
CA HIS A 275 -6.85 18.41 5.08
C HIS A 275 -5.59 19.07 4.53
N HIS A 276 -5.45 20.37 4.78
CA HIS A 276 -4.16 21.08 4.73
C HIS A 276 -3.72 21.25 6.17
N MET A 277 -2.57 20.69 6.55
CA MET A 277 -2.13 20.63 7.93
C MET A 277 -0.77 21.31 8.12
N PHE A 278 -0.57 21.93 9.28
CA PHE A 278 0.72 22.43 9.75
C PHE A 278 0.98 21.93 11.16
N ILE A 279 2.02 21.12 11.31
CA ILE A 279 2.51 20.55 12.55
C ILE A 279 3.56 21.52 13.12
N ALA A 280 3.11 22.36 14.06
CA ALA A 280 3.96 23.33 14.75
C ALA A 280 4.56 22.68 16.01
N ASN A 281 5.66 21.95 15.83
CA ASN A 281 6.40 21.28 16.90
C ASN A 281 6.89 22.24 17.97
N SER A 282 7.25 23.47 17.57
CA SER A 282 7.64 24.58 18.43
C SER A 282 6.51 25.06 19.36
N GLN A 283 5.25 24.97 18.91
CA GLN A 283 4.06 25.42 19.65
C GLN A 283 3.29 24.28 20.32
N LYS A 284 3.63 23.01 20.01
CA LYS A 284 2.86 21.82 20.39
C LYS A 284 1.41 21.89 19.90
N LYS A 285 1.21 22.34 18.67
CA LYS A 285 -0.10 22.45 18.03
C LYS A 285 -0.07 21.94 16.60
N VAL A 286 -1.21 21.41 16.15
CA VAL A 286 -1.49 21.15 14.74
C VAL A 286 -2.60 22.09 14.32
N TYR A 287 -2.35 22.86 13.27
CA TYR A 287 -3.33 23.72 12.62
C TYR A 287 -3.77 23.08 11.31
N PHE A 288 -5.06 23.05 11.02
CA PHE A 288 -5.53 22.42 9.79
C PHE A 288 -6.82 23.02 9.25
N THR A 289 -7.04 22.86 7.95
CA THR A 289 -8.30 23.20 7.29
C THR A 289 -8.79 22.01 6.50
N TYR A 290 -10.11 21.83 6.45
CA TYR A 290 -10.73 20.83 5.57
C TYR A 290 -10.71 21.29 4.12
N ASN A 291 -10.10 20.47 3.24
CA ASN A 291 -9.88 20.74 1.82
C ASN A 291 -10.94 20.10 0.91
N GLY A 292 -11.94 19.43 1.49
CA GLY A 292 -12.93 18.65 0.73
C GLY A 292 -12.50 17.20 0.49
N GLY A 293 -13.48 16.37 0.13
CA GLY A 293 -13.32 14.92 -0.02
C GLY A 293 -13.73 14.15 1.24
N ARG A 294 -13.99 12.85 1.11
CA ARG A 294 -14.47 12.04 2.23
C ARG A 294 -13.35 11.78 3.24
N VAL A 295 -13.67 11.87 4.52
CA VAL A 295 -12.76 11.51 5.61
C VAL A 295 -12.99 10.05 6.00
N PHE A 296 -11.90 9.31 6.26
CA PHE A 296 -11.87 7.88 6.65
C PHE A 296 -12.32 6.86 5.58
N THR A 297 -12.59 7.30 4.36
CA THR A 297 -12.88 6.37 3.26
C THR A 297 -12.60 6.99 1.90
N PHE A 298 -12.04 6.17 1.00
CA PHE A 298 -11.90 6.50 -0.43
C PHE A 298 -13.03 5.93 -1.30
N ALA A 299 -14.02 5.25 -0.68
CA ALA A 299 -15.13 4.65 -1.42
C ALA A 299 -16.18 5.72 -1.81
N THR A 300 -16.62 5.69 -3.07
CA THR A 300 -17.73 6.52 -3.55
C THR A 300 -19.07 5.99 -3.01
N ALA A 301 -19.90 6.85 -2.42
CA ALA A 301 -21.31 6.54 -2.22
C ALA A 301 -22.07 6.76 -3.52
N SER A 302 -23.15 6.01 -3.75
CA SER A 302 -24.08 6.28 -4.84
C SER A 302 -24.82 7.59 -4.58
N GLY A 303 -24.53 8.63 -5.36
CA GLY A 303 -25.32 9.88 -5.39
C GLY A 303 -24.71 11.10 -4.70
N ASP A 304 -23.42 11.08 -4.34
CA ASP A 304 -22.76 12.31 -3.87
C ASP A 304 -22.40 13.21 -5.06
N ASP A 305 -23.13 14.32 -5.19
CA ASP A 305 -22.73 15.43 -6.05
C ASP A 305 -21.47 16.09 -5.47
N ASP A 306 -20.46 16.24 -6.32
CA ASP A 306 -19.14 16.81 -6.05
C ASP A 306 -19.25 18.22 -5.42
N HIS A 307 -19.34 18.32 -4.10
CA HIS A 307 -19.26 19.59 -3.37
C HIS A 307 -17.89 19.72 -2.70
N ALA A 308 -16.86 19.90 -3.52
CA ALA A 308 -15.56 20.40 -3.08
C ALA A 308 -15.67 21.91 -2.81
N GLY A 309 -15.84 22.30 -1.54
CA GLY A 309 -15.53 23.65 -1.10
C GLY A 309 -14.01 23.83 -1.13
N ALA A 310 -13.50 24.59 -2.09
CA ALA A 310 -12.08 24.89 -2.22
C ALA A 310 -11.59 25.69 -0.99
N ALA A 311 -10.84 25.06 -0.09
CA ALA A 311 -9.92 25.79 0.75
C ALA A 311 -8.81 26.39 -0.14
N ALA A 312 -8.44 27.64 0.13
CA ALA A 312 -7.54 28.43 -0.70
C ALA A 312 -6.08 27.91 -0.60
N GLY A 313 -5.78 26.86 -1.36
CA GLY A 313 -4.42 26.43 -1.66
C GLY A 313 -3.80 27.25 -2.80
N ASP A 314 -2.48 27.35 -2.81
CA ASP A 314 -1.70 28.03 -3.85
C ASP A 314 -1.99 27.33 -5.21
N SER A 315 -2.62 28.05 -6.16
CA SER A 315 -3.06 27.45 -7.43
C SER A 315 -1.91 26.78 -8.18
N PRO A 316 -2.09 25.62 -8.83
CA PRO A 316 -1.02 24.95 -9.58
C PRO A 316 -0.40 25.90 -10.61
N LYS A 317 0.93 25.96 -10.65
CA LYS A 317 1.68 26.89 -11.52
C LYS A 317 2.44 26.16 -12.63
N THR A 318 2.78 24.90 -12.39
CA THR A 318 3.56 24.05 -13.29
C THR A 318 2.78 22.82 -13.73
N ALA A 319 3.18 22.21 -14.84
CA ALA A 319 2.63 20.93 -15.28
C ALA A 319 2.75 19.85 -14.19
N ASN A 320 3.84 19.89 -13.41
CA ASN A 320 4.06 18.95 -12.32
C ASN A 320 3.09 19.18 -11.15
N ASP A 321 2.80 20.43 -10.79
CA ASP A 321 1.80 20.73 -9.74
C ASP A 321 0.43 20.15 -10.10
N TYR A 322 0.01 20.34 -11.36
CA TYR A 322 -1.23 19.74 -11.88
C TYR A 322 -1.17 18.21 -11.81
N ALA A 323 -0.08 17.58 -12.25
CA ALA A 323 0.05 16.13 -12.21
C ALA A 323 0.01 15.56 -10.78
N LEU A 324 0.67 16.21 -9.82
CA LEU A 324 0.66 15.80 -8.41
C LEU A 324 -0.72 15.95 -7.78
N ARG A 325 -1.40 17.08 -8.05
CA ARG A 325 -2.80 17.28 -7.62
C ARG A 325 -3.75 16.26 -8.24
N GLY A 326 -3.56 15.92 -9.52
CA GLY A 326 -4.30 14.87 -10.19
C GLY A 326 -4.13 13.49 -9.54
N GLN A 327 -2.92 13.16 -9.07
CA GLN A 327 -2.67 11.93 -8.30
C GLN A 327 -3.38 11.93 -6.94
N ALA A 328 -3.41 13.09 -6.26
CA ALA A 328 -4.12 13.25 -5.01
C ALA A 328 -5.64 13.10 -5.20
N HIS A 329 -6.21 13.72 -6.25
CA HIS A 329 -7.62 13.52 -6.65
C HIS A 329 -7.92 12.04 -6.95
N LEU A 330 -7.07 11.35 -7.70
CA LEU A 330 -7.24 9.91 -7.96
C LEU A 330 -7.27 9.11 -6.65
N SER A 331 -6.38 9.45 -5.71
CA SER A 331 -6.31 8.77 -4.41
C SER A 331 -7.56 9.02 -3.56
N ARG A 332 -8.18 10.20 -3.69
CA ARG A 332 -9.48 10.53 -3.09
C ARG A 332 -10.69 9.93 -3.83
N GLY A 333 -10.49 9.22 -4.94
CA GLY A 333 -11.57 8.69 -5.78
C GLY A 333 -12.22 9.72 -6.72
N GLU A 334 -11.71 10.95 -6.74
CA GLU A 334 -12.22 12.10 -7.50
C GLU A 334 -11.74 12.04 -8.97
N SER A 335 -12.13 10.97 -9.66
CA SER A 335 -11.59 10.61 -10.97
C SER A 335 -11.81 11.69 -12.04
N LYS A 336 -12.87 12.49 -11.95
CA LYS A 336 -13.13 13.59 -12.91
C LYS A 336 -12.14 14.74 -12.72
N ALA A 337 -11.90 15.16 -11.47
CA ALA A 337 -10.93 16.20 -11.14
C ALA A 337 -9.51 15.74 -11.48
N ALA A 338 -9.19 14.48 -11.20
CA ALA A 338 -7.92 13.86 -11.57
C ALA A 338 -7.66 13.92 -13.09
N MET A 339 -8.68 13.61 -13.91
CA MET A 339 -8.57 13.71 -15.37
C MET A 339 -8.30 15.14 -15.83
N ALA A 340 -9.05 16.12 -15.32
CA ALA A 340 -8.89 17.51 -15.71
C ALA A 340 -7.48 18.05 -15.42
N ASP A 341 -6.94 17.72 -14.25
CA ASP A 341 -5.58 18.10 -13.87
C ASP A 341 -4.51 17.42 -14.72
N LEU A 342 -4.67 16.12 -15.01
CA LEU A 342 -3.71 15.39 -15.84
C LEU A 342 -3.76 15.81 -17.30
N ASP A 343 -4.94 16.18 -17.82
CA ASP A 343 -5.09 16.76 -19.15
C ASP A 343 -4.36 18.09 -19.26
N GLU A 344 -4.47 18.95 -18.24
CA GLU A 344 -3.73 20.22 -18.20
C GLU A 344 -2.22 20.00 -18.06
N ALA A 345 -1.78 19.07 -17.21
CA ALA A 345 -0.37 18.68 -17.09
C ALA A 345 0.21 18.21 -18.44
N ILE A 346 -0.51 17.34 -19.15
CA ILE A 346 -0.13 16.84 -20.48
C ILE A 346 -0.14 17.97 -21.52
N ARG A 347 -1.13 18.87 -21.48
CA ARG A 347 -1.19 20.03 -22.38
C ARG A 347 0.03 20.94 -22.19
N MET A 348 0.43 21.18 -20.95
CA MET A 348 1.58 22.02 -20.60
C MET A 348 2.92 21.35 -20.93
N ALA A 349 3.03 20.03 -20.75
CA ALA A 349 4.26 19.28 -21.01
C ALA A 349 3.98 17.91 -21.66
N PRO A 350 3.71 17.87 -22.98
CA PRO A 350 3.25 16.66 -23.67
C PRO A 350 4.32 15.57 -23.82
N GLY A 351 5.58 15.87 -23.49
CA GLY A 351 6.71 14.93 -23.51
C GLY A 351 6.95 14.21 -22.18
N GLN A 352 6.20 14.52 -21.13
CA GLN A 352 6.37 13.88 -19.82
C GLN A 352 5.64 12.53 -19.77
N ALA A 353 6.40 11.43 -19.82
CA ALA A 353 5.87 10.06 -19.86
C ALA A 353 4.94 9.75 -18.68
N ASP A 354 5.37 10.09 -17.46
CA ASP A 354 4.65 9.78 -16.22
C ASP A 354 3.22 10.33 -16.18
N TYR A 355 2.95 11.46 -16.85
CA TYR A 355 1.59 12.04 -16.85
C TYR A 355 0.59 11.13 -17.57
N TYR A 356 1.02 10.48 -18.66
CA TYR A 356 0.22 9.49 -19.34
C TYR A 356 0.08 8.20 -18.50
N ALA A 357 1.14 7.73 -17.84
CA ALA A 357 1.05 6.57 -16.95
C ALA A 357 0.10 6.79 -15.76
N VAL A 358 0.10 8.00 -15.19
CA VAL A 358 -0.85 8.37 -14.13
C VAL A 358 -2.28 8.47 -14.69
N ARG A 359 -2.48 9.12 -15.84
CA ARG A 359 -3.81 9.23 -16.46
C ARG A 359 -4.38 7.88 -16.85
N ALA A 360 -3.55 6.94 -17.30
CA ALA A 360 -3.94 5.55 -17.51
C ALA A 360 -4.50 4.90 -16.23
N ARG A 361 -3.94 5.17 -15.05
CA ARG A 361 -4.51 4.67 -13.77
C ARG A 361 -5.89 5.25 -13.49
N VAL A 362 -6.12 6.53 -13.81
CA VAL A 362 -7.45 7.16 -13.70
C VAL A 362 -8.43 6.50 -14.68
N LEU A 363 -8.02 6.27 -15.92
CA LEU A 363 -8.83 5.60 -16.95
C LEU A 363 -9.19 4.17 -16.56
N VAL A 364 -8.27 3.43 -15.92
CA VAL A 364 -8.56 2.11 -15.33
C VAL A 364 -9.62 2.21 -14.23
N ALA A 365 -9.51 3.18 -13.32
CA ALA A 365 -10.51 3.41 -12.27
C ALA A 365 -11.89 3.77 -12.86
N GLN A 366 -11.91 4.48 -14.00
CA GLN A 366 -13.12 4.80 -14.76
C GLN A 366 -13.61 3.66 -15.66
N LYS A 367 -13.00 2.47 -15.62
CA LYS A 367 -13.33 1.30 -16.45
C LYS A 367 -13.20 1.58 -17.97
N GLN A 368 -12.20 2.37 -18.36
CA GLN A 368 -11.87 2.70 -19.75
C GLN A 368 -10.52 2.08 -20.17
N PRO A 369 -10.41 0.74 -20.25
CA PRO A 369 -9.12 0.07 -20.44
C PRO A 369 -8.48 0.33 -21.82
N ALA A 370 -9.26 0.52 -22.88
CA ALA A 370 -8.72 0.83 -24.21
C ALA A 370 -8.00 2.19 -24.24
N ALA A 371 -8.58 3.21 -23.61
CA ALA A 371 -7.95 4.52 -23.46
C ALA A 371 -6.71 4.43 -22.55
N ALA A 372 -6.78 3.66 -21.46
CA ALA A 372 -5.64 3.42 -20.59
C ALA A 372 -4.47 2.75 -21.33
N LEU A 373 -4.74 1.76 -22.18
CA LEU A 373 -3.72 1.12 -23.02
C LEU A 373 -3.06 2.13 -23.97
N SER A 374 -3.83 3.02 -24.60
CA SER A 374 -3.29 4.08 -25.47
C SER A 374 -2.37 5.03 -24.71
N ASP A 375 -2.75 5.43 -23.49
CA ASP A 375 -1.91 6.28 -22.65
C ASP A 375 -0.63 5.56 -22.19
N LEU A 376 -0.71 4.27 -21.88
CA LEU A 376 0.46 3.47 -21.55
C LEU A 376 1.40 3.28 -22.75
N ASP A 377 0.85 3.09 -23.94
CA ASP A 377 1.64 3.06 -25.18
C ASP A 377 2.35 4.40 -25.41
N LYS A 378 1.68 5.53 -25.17
CA LYS A 378 2.30 6.85 -25.26
C LYS A 378 3.38 7.06 -24.20
N SER A 379 3.09 6.70 -22.95
CA SER A 379 4.04 6.76 -21.84
C SER A 379 5.31 5.95 -22.16
N LEU A 380 5.15 4.70 -22.56
CA LEU A 380 6.26 3.78 -22.83
C LEU A 380 6.99 4.10 -24.14
N GLY A 381 6.34 4.82 -25.06
CA GLY A 381 7.01 5.41 -26.22
C GLY A 381 7.92 6.58 -25.86
N LEU A 382 7.59 7.34 -24.81
CA LEU A 382 8.41 8.43 -24.29
C LEU A 382 9.50 7.92 -23.33
N GLU A 383 9.15 7.00 -22.44
CA GLU A 383 10.05 6.37 -21.48
C GLU A 383 9.87 4.85 -21.47
N PRO A 384 10.65 4.10 -22.26
CA PRO A 384 10.53 2.65 -22.36
C PRO A 384 10.91 1.89 -21.07
N LYS A 385 11.61 2.57 -20.13
CA LYS A 385 12.15 1.97 -18.91
C LYS A 385 11.31 2.26 -17.66
N ASN A 386 9.99 2.36 -17.82
CA ASN A 386 9.06 2.53 -16.70
C ASN A 386 8.43 1.17 -16.34
N ALA A 387 8.94 0.54 -15.27
CA ALA A 387 8.47 -0.77 -14.83
C ALA A 387 6.99 -0.78 -14.41
N ASP A 388 6.53 0.27 -13.70
CA ASP A 388 5.14 0.35 -13.24
C ASP A 388 4.16 0.47 -14.42
N ALA A 389 4.51 1.25 -15.45
CA ALA A 389 3.72 1.35 -16.68
C ALA A 389 3.70 0.04 -17.48
N LEU A 390 4.83 -0.67 -17.58
CA LEU A 390 4.91 -1.99 -18.23
C LEU A 390 4.03 -3.02 -17.50
N LEU A 391 4.09 -3.07 -16.17
CA LEU A 391 3.30 -4.01 -15.37
C LEU A 391 1.79 -3.70 -15.46
N LEU A 392 1.41 -2.42 -15.43
CA LEU A 392 0.01 -2.03 -15.62
C LEU A 392 -0.49 -2.40 -17.03
N ARG A 393 0.33 -2.16 -18.08
CA ARG A 393 -0.03 -2.53 -19.46
C ARG A 393 -0.15 -4.04 -19.62
N ALA A 394 0.78 -4.81 -19.03
CA ALA A 394 0.72 -6.27 -19.03
C ALA A 394 -0.58 -6.80 -18.39
N GLN A 395 -0.98 -6.22 -17.26
CA GLN A 395 -2.22 -6.60 -16.58
C GLN A 395 -3.46 -6.31 -17.45
N LEU A 396 -3.51 -5.14 -18.09
CA LEU A 396 -4.62 -4.79 -18.98
C LEU A 396 -4.67 -5.67 -20.23
N ARG A 397 -3.51 -5.94 -20.84
CA ARG A 397 -3.40 -6.85 -21.99
C ARG A 397 -3.86 -8.26 -21.64
N LEU A 398 -3.48 -8.79 -20.47
CA LEU A 398 -3.99 -10.07 -19.96
C LEU A 398 -5.52 -10.08 -19.83
N ALA A 399 -6.11 -9.02 -19.27
CA ALA A 399 -7.56 -8.90 -19.12
C ALA A 399 -8.30 -8.82 -20.47
N HIS A 400 -7.61 -8.39 -21.54
CA HIS A 400 -8.11 -8.33 -22.91
C HIS A 400 -7.59 -9.47 -23.80
N GLU A 401 -7.11 -10.57 -23.20
CA GLU A 401 -6.63 -11.77 -23.88
C GLU A 401 -5.40 -11.59 -24.80
N ASP A 402 -4.75 -10.41 -24.79
CA ASP A 402 -3.45 -10.19 -25.44
C ASP A 402 -2.31 -10.76 -24.58
N ARG A 403 -2.23 -12.09 -24.55
CA ARG A 403 -1.24 -12.82 -23.77
C ARG A 403 0.18 -12.63 -24.30
N THR A 404 0.33 -12.44 -25.62
CA THR A 404 1.64 -12.23 -26.25
C THR A 404 2.21 -10.87 -25.89
N GLY A 405 1.43 -9.79 -26.02
CA GLY A 405 1.84 -8.45 -25.63
C GLY A 405 2.08 -8.34 -24.12
N ALA A 406 1.25 -8.99 -23.30
CA ALA A 406 1.47 -9.06 -21.87
C ALA A 406 2.79 -9.77 -21.51
N ALA A 407 3.11 -10.90 -22.13
CA ALA A 407 4.38 -11.61 -21.90
C ALA A 407 5.60 -10.75 -22.27
N ALA A 408 5.52 -9.98 -23.35
CA ALA A 408 6.57 -9.04 -23.75
C ALA A 408 6.77 -7.94 -22.70
N ASP A 409 5.69 -7.36 -22.18
CA ASP A 409 5.75 -6.32 -21.14
C ASP A 409 6.30 -6.85 -19.82
N VAL A 410 5.87 -8.04 -19.38
CA VAL A 410 6.40 -8.69 -18.17
C VAL A 410 7.91 -8.93 -18.32
N THR A 411 8.35 -9.40 -19.48
CA THR A 411 9.77 -9.64 -19.77
C THR A 411 10.58 -8.35 -19.76
N ALA A 412 10.04 -7.27 -20.31
CA ALA A 412 10.69 -5.95 -20.26
C ALA A 412 10.77 -5.42 -18.82
N ALA A 413 9.66 -5.45 -18.07
CA ALA A 413 9.61 -4.99 -16.68
C ALA A 413 10.58 -5.76 -15.79
N ASN A 414 10.72 -7.07 -16.02
CA ASN A 414 11.64 -7.93 -15.30
C ASN A 414 13.09 -7.42 -15.34
N THR A 415 13.53 -6.82 -16.45
CA THR A 415 14.92 -6.29 -16.56
C THR A 415 15.17 -5.04 -15.71
N LEU A 416 14.10 -4.43 -15.18
CA LEU A 416 14.13 -3.15 -14.46
C LEU A 416 13.93 -3.32 -12.95
N VAL A 417 13.31 -4.42 -12.52
CA VAL A 417 12.98 -4.64 -11.12
C VAL A 417 14.13 -5.34 -10.39
N SER A 418 14.39 -4.91 -9.15
CA SER A 418 15.37 -5.59 -8.30
C SER A 418 14.86 -6.95 -7.85
N ALA A 419 15.76 -7.94 -7.81
CA ALA A 419 15.47 -9.28 -7.30
C ALA A 419 14.92 -9.21 -5.88
N GLY A 420 13.82 -9.93 -5.66
CA GLY A 420 13.09 -9.96 -4.39
C GLY A 420 12.33 -8.68 -4.03
N SER A 421 12.27 -7.64 -4.85
CA SER A 421 11.34 -6.52 -4.60
C SER A 421 9.87 -6.99 -4.58
N THR A 422 8.98 -6.20 -3.97
CA THR A 422 7.53 -6.43 -4.07
C THR A 422 7.07 -6.53 -5.54
N GLN A 423 7.64 -5.74 -6.47
CA GLN A 423 7.35 -5.86 -7.90
C GLN A 423 7.79 -7.20 -8.50
N ALA A 424 8.92 -7.77 -8.08
CA ALA A 424 9.37 -9.08 -8.56
C ALA A 424 8.35 -10.20 -8.23
N ARG A 425 7.67 -10.08 -7.08
CA ARG A 425 6.58 -10.98 -6.72
C ARG A 425 5.34 -10.79 -7.60
N TRP A 426 5.01 -9.55 -7.96
CA TRP A 426 3.93 -9.30 -8.92
C TRP A 426 4.27 -9.90 -10.28
N ILE A 427 5.51 -9.73 -10.77
CA ILE A 427 5.99 -10.39 -12.00
C ILE A 427 5.78 -11.91 -11.95
N ALA A 428 6.11 -12.56 -10.83
CA ALA A 428 5.85 -13.98 -10.65
C ALA A 428 4.36 -14.34 -10.82
N SER A 429 3.46 -13.53 -10.25
CA SER A 429 2.01 -13.71 -10.41
C SER A 429 1.57 -13.56 -11.87
N LEU A 430 2.13 -12.60 -12.61
CA LEU A 430 1.82 -12.40 -14.03
C LEU A 430 2.32 -13.57 -14.88
N TYR A 431 3.52 -14.12 -14.60
CA TYR A 431 3.99 -15.33 -15.28
C TYR A 431 3.08 -16.54 -15.05
N ILE A 432 2.57 -16.74 -13.84
CA ILE A 432 1.59 -17.80 -13.55
C ILE A 432 0.31 -17.57 -14.37
N GLN A 433 -0.21 -16.34 -14.39
CA GLN A 433 -1.41 -15.99 -15.18
C GLN A 433 -1.20 -16.15 -16.68
N LEU A 434 0.03 -15.96 -17.17
CA LEU A 434 0.46 -16.21 -18.55
C LEU A 434 0.66 -17.69 -18.87
N GLU A 435 0.33 -18.60 -17.95
CA GLU A 435 0.55 -20.05 -18.04
C GLU A 435 2.04 -20.44 -18.14
N GLN A 436 2.94 -19.61 -17.59
CA GLN A 436 4.38 -19.83 -17.54
C GLN A 436 4.87 -20.01 -16.09
N PRO A 437 4.36 -21.01 -15.34
CA PRO A 437 4.66 -21.15 -13.92
C PRO A 437 6.15 -21.39 -13.62
N THR A 438 6.89 -22.05 -14.52
CA THR A 438 8.35 -22.24 -14.36
C THR A 438 9.10 -20.92 -14.35
N SER A 439 8.70 -19.96 -15.19
CA SER A 439 9.29 -18.62 -15.22
C SER A 439 9.07 -17.86 -13.91
N ALA A 440 8.02 -18.16 -13.15
CA ALA A 440 7.74 -17.51 -11.87
C ALA A 440 8.69 -17.94 -10.74
N LEU A 441 9.30 -19.13 -10.83
CA LEU A 441 10.00 -19.76 -9.71
C LEU A 441 11.23 -18.99 -9.22
N PRO A 442 12.16 -18.50 -10.08
CA PRO A 442 13.33 -17.77 -9.61
C PRO A 442 12.98 -16.52 -8.79
N TYR A 443 11.91 -15.82 -9.18
CA TYR A 443 11.43 -14.62 -8.49
C TYR A 443 10.86 -14.94 -7.12
N LEU A 444 10.08 -16.02 -7.02
CA LEU A 444 9.53 -16.49 -5.76
C LEU A 444 10.64 -16.99 -4.84
N ASP A 445 11.65 -17.67 -5.37
CA ASP A 445 12.81 -18.13 -4.61
C ASP A 445 13.61 -16.96 -4.03
N ASP A 446 13.94 -15.96 -4.85
CA ASP A 446 14.66 -14.77 -4.40
C ASP A 446 13.85 -13.94 -3.41
N TRP A 447 12.55 -13.76 -3.67
CA TRP A 447 11.66 -13.05 -2.77
C TRP A 447 11.61 -13.77 -1.41
N ILE A 448 11.30 -15.07 -1.38
CA ILE A 448 11.22 -15.85 -0.11
C ILE A 448 12.54 -15.82 0.66
N ARG A 449 13.70 -15.85 -0.04
CA ARG A 449 15.03 -15.77 0.59
C ARG A 449 15.28 -14.43 1.28
N LEU A 450 14.80 -13.33 0.72
CA LEU A 450 14.96 -11.99 1.30
C LEU A 450 13.87 -11.63 2.32
N HIS A 451 12.74 -12.35 2.32
CA HIS A 451 11.51 -12.04 3.07
C HIS A 451 11.16 -13.12 4.11
N SER A 452 12.17 -13.66 4.80
CA SER A 452 11.97 -14.76 5.76
C SER A 452 11.13 -14.39 6.99
N ASN A 453 10.96 -13.09 7.28
CA ASN A 453 10.10 -12.55 8.34
C ASN A 453 9.15 -11.48 7.80
N ASP A 454 8.53 -11.73 6.65
CA ASP A 454 7.60 -10.82 5.99
C ASP A 454 6.14 -11.25 6.18
N ALA A 455 5.21 -10.30 6.29
CA ALA A 455 3.78 -10.53 6.45
C ALA A 455 3.21 -11.37 5.29
N LEU A 456 3.69 -11.17 4.07
CA LEU A 456 3.24 -11.84 2.87
C LEU A 456 3.93 -13.19 2.64
N LEU A 457 4.81 -13.65 3.53
CA LEU A 457 5.58 -14.89 3.35
C LEU A 457 4.72 -16.13 3.08
N GLY A 458 3.65 -16.34 3.84
CA GLY A 458 2.78 -17.51 3.64
C GLY A 458 2.12 -17.49 2.26
N SER A 459 1.72 -16.31 1.79
CA SER A 459 1.18 -16.15 0.44
C SER A 459 2.22 -16.39 -0.66
N ALA A 460 3.49 -16.00 -0.45
CA ALA A 460 4.56 -16.30 -1.43
C ALA A 460 4.89 -17.80 -1.47
N LEU A 461 4.93 -18.45 -0.30
CA LEU A 461 5.10 -19.90 -0.21
C LEU A 461 3.96 -20.62 -0.95
N ASN A 462 2.72 -20.17 -0.77
CA ASN A 462 1.59 -20.73 -1.53
C ASN A 462 1.74 -20.50 -3.04
N GLN A 463 2.11 -19.30 -3.48
CA GLN A 463 2.35 -19.01 -4.89
C GLN A 463 3.44 -19.91 -5.49
N ARG A 464 4.52 -20.19 -4.74
CA ARG A 464 5.58 -21.09 -5.18
C ARG A 464 5.13 -22.55 -5.19
N CYS A 465 4.34 -22.97 -4.20
CA CYS A 465 3.71 -24.29 -4.19
C CYS A 465 2.83 -24.49 -5.43
N TRP A 466 1.97 -23.51 -5.73
CA TRP A 466 1.11 -23.52 -6.91
C TRP A 466 1.92 -23.61 -8.21
N ALA A 467 2.91 -22.73 -8.39
CA ALA A 467 3.76 -22.72 -9.58
C ALA A 467 4.48 -24.06 -9.79
N ARG A 468 5.09 -24.62 -8.73
CA ARG A 468 5.74 -25.94 -8.77
C ARG A 468 4.78 -27.07 -9.11
N SER A 469 3.56 -27.01 -8.59
CA SER A 469 2.53 -28.05 -8.82
C SER A 469 1.96 -28.00 -10.24
N LEU A 470 1.78 -26.79 -10.79
CA LEU A 470 1.41 -26.59 -12.19
C LEU A 470 2.52 -27.06 -13.14
N SER A 471 3.77 -26.70 -12.88
CA SER A 471 4.92 -27.12 -13.71
C SER A 471 5.36 -28.56 -13.50
N ASN A 472 4.76 -29.27 -12.53
CA ASN A 472 5.13 -30.63 -12.12
C ASN A 472 6.61 -30.76 -11.72
N GLN A 473 7.14 -29.75 -11.00
CA GLN A 473 8.53 -29.67 -10.57
C GLN A 473 8.62 -29.63 -9.05
N MET A 474 9.57 -30.35 -8.45
CA MET A 474 9.89 -30.25 -7.02
C MET A 474 8.64 -30.42 -6.13
N LEU A 475 7.83 -31.45 -6.39
CA LEU A 475 6.52 -31.64 -5.76
C LEU A 475 6.62 -31.82 -4.24
N GLU A 476 7.68 -32.46 -3.74
CA GLU A 476 7.91 -32.61 -2.31
C GLU A 476 8.22 -31.27 -1.63
N GLU A 477 9.01 -30.41 -2.28
CA GLU A 477 9.27 -29.05 -1.83
C GLU A 477 8.02 -28.18 -1.92
N ALA A 478 7.20 -28.35 -2.97
CA ALA A 478 5.91 -27.69 -3.09
C ALA A 478 4.98 -28.06 -1.93
N LEU A 479 4.89 -29.36 -1.58
CA LEU A 479 4.09 -29.82 -0.45
C LEU A 479 4.57 -29.22 0.87
N LYS A 480 5.89 -29.10 1.07
CA LYS A 480 6.48 -28.41 2.23
C LYS A 480 6.09 -26.94 2.26
N ASP A 481 6.15 -26.24 1.12
CA ASP A 481 5.77 -24.83 1.01
C ASP A 481 4.28 -24.62 1.34
N CYS A 482 3.39 -25.42 0.75
CA CYS A 482 1.95 -25.39 1.03
C CYS A 482 1.64 -25.61 2.52
N ARG A 483 2.23 -26.65 3.13
CA ARG A 483 2.06 -26.93 4.57
C ARG A 483 2.60 -25.80 5.43
N LYS A 484 3.74 -25.20 5.06
CA LYS A 484 4.32 -24.06 5.78
C LYS A 484 3.43 -22.82 5.65
N ALA A 485 2.86 -22.55 4.48
CA ALA A 485 1.90 -21.47 4.25
C ALA A 485 0.66 -21.62 5.13
N ILE A 486 0.03 -22.81 5.13
CA ILE A 486 -1.17 -23.11 5.94
C ILE A 486 -0.86 -23.04 7.44
N LYS A 487 0.28 -23.58 7.88
CA LYS A 487 0.69 -23.48 9.29
C LYS A 487 0.83 -22.03 9.75
N ARG A 488 1.26 -21.14 8.85
CA ARG A 488 1.56 -19.74 9.16
C ARG A 488 0.32 -18.84 9.11
N ASP A 489 -0.47 -18.94 8.06
CA ASP A 489 -1.58 -18.01 7.79
C ASP A 489 -2.97 -18.65 7.99
N GLY A 490 -3.03 -19.94 8.32
CA GLY A 490 -4.26 -20.72 8.47
C GLY A 490 -4.74 -21.38 7.18
N GLU A 491 -5.88 -22.09 7.28
CA GLU A 491 -6.51 -22.85 6.19
C GLU A 491 -7.24 -21.94 5.18
N ASN A 492 -6.51 -21.03 4.54
CA ASN A 492 -7.01 -20.19 3.45
C ASN A 492 -7.45 -21.08 2.26
N PRO A 493 -8.62 -20.83 1.62
CA PRO A 493 -9.11 -21.68 0.54
C PRO A 493 -8.15 -21.76 -0.65
N THR A 494 -7.42 -20.69 -0.96
CA THR A 494 -6.41 -20.70 -2.04
C THR A 494 -5.15 -21.50 -1.68
N TYR A 495 -4.91 -21.74 -0.39
CA TYR A 495 -3.77 -22.54 0.06
C TYR A 495 -4.14 -24.02 0.08
N LEU A 496 -5.39 -24.31 0.47
CA LEU A 496 -5.98 -25.62 0.37
C LEU A 496 -6.12 -26.07 -1.09
N ASP A 497 -6.42 -25.16 -2.02
CA ASP A 497 -6.43 -25.43 -3.46
C ASP A 497 -5.04 -25.90 -3.95
N SER A 498 -3.98 -25.15 -3.65
CA SER A 498 -2.61 -25.55 -3.99
C SER A 498 -2.19 -26.86 -3.32
N LEU A 499 -2.61 -27.08 -2.06
CA LEU A 499 -2.35 -28.34 -1.35
C LEU A 499 -3.06 -29.51 -2.04
N GLY A 500 -4.30 -29.32 -2.48
CA GLY A 500 -5.04 -30.31 -3.25
C GLY A 500 -4.32 -30.68 -4.54
N LEU A 501 -3.79 -29.68 -5.25
CA LEU A 501 -3.07 -29.89 -6.51
C LEU A 501 -1.76 -30.63 -6.32
N VAL A 502 -0.93 -30.24 -5.35
CA VAL A 502 0.34 -30.94 -5.10
C VAL A 502 0.12 -32.37 -4.64
N GLN A 503 -0.88 -32.63 -3.79
CA GLN A 503 -1.22 -33.98 -3.33
C GLN A 503 -1.76 -34.84 -4.49
N LEU A 504 -2.54 -34.26 -5.41
CA LEU A 504 -2.99 -34.93 -6.63
C LEU A 504 -1.80 -35.40 -7.48
N ARG A 505 -0.81 -34.51 -7.67
CA ARG A 505 0.41 -34.80 -8.44
C ARG A 505 1.30 -35.86 -7.79
N LEU A 506 1.35 -35.90 -6.46
CA LEU A 506 2.08 -36.91 -5.70
C LEU A 506 1.34 -38.26 -5.63
N GLY A 507 0.11 -38.35 -6.14
CA GLY A 507 -0.71 -39.57 -6.07
C GLY A 507 -1.39 -39.79 -4.71
N HIS A 508 -1.32 -38.81 -3.80
CA HIS A 508 -1.97 -38.86 -2.49
C HIS A 508 -3.45 -38.46 -2.60
N TYR A 509 -4.23 -39.25 -3.33
CA TYR A 509 -5.62 -38.92 -3.68
C TYR A 509 -6.55 -38.67 -2.47
N PRO A 510 -6.51 -39.44 -1.37
CA PRO A 510 -7.34 -39.16 -0.20
C PRO A 510 -7.08 -37.77 0.39
N ASP A 511 -5.80 -37.39 0.50
CA ASP A 511 -5.41 -36.07 1.02
C ASP A 511 -5.78 -34.95 0.06
N SER A 512 -5.64 -35.19 -1.25
CA SER A 512 -6.04 -34.26 -2.30
C SER A 512 -7.53 -33.95 -2.26
N ILE A 513 -8.37 -34.98 -2.20
CA ILE A 513 -9.84 -34.86 -2.08
C ILE A 513 -10.20 -34.04 -0.85
N LYS A 514 -9.64 -34.39 0.32
CA LYS A 514 -9.89 -33.65 1.57
C LYS A 514 -9.56 -32.17 1.44
N ALA A 515 -8.38 -31.83 0.90
CA ALA A 515 -7.95 -30.45 0.74
C ALA A 515 -8.89 -29.66 -0.19
N TYR A 516 -9.28 -30.24 -1.34
CA TYR A 516 -10.22 -29.60 -2.26
C TYR A 516 -11.62 -29.44 -1.68
N GLU A 517 -12.13 -30.44 -0.95
CA GLU A 517 -13.43 -30.33 -0.27
C GLU A 517 -13.43 -29.22 0.78
N GLN A 518 -12.36 -29.10 1.56
CA GLN A 518 -12.20 -27.99 2.51
C GLN A 518 -12.12 -26.63 1.80
N ALA A 519 -11.44 -26.54 0.65
CA ALA A 519 -11.38 -25.33 -0.16
C ALA A 519 -12.78 -24.94 -0.69
N LEU A 520 -13.51 -25.90 -1.25
CA LEU A 520 -14.84 -25.69 -1.85
C LEU A 520 -15.92 -25.42 -0.80
N ALA A 521 -15.77 -25.93 0.42
CA ALA A 521 -16.65 -25.58 1.54
C ALA A 521 -16.56 -24.08 1.89
N GLN A 522 -15.39 -23.48 1.72
CA GLN A 522 -15.18 -22.03 1.94
C GLN A 522 -15.47 -21.20 0.69
N ARG A 523 -15.17 -21.72 -0.51
CA ARG A 523 -15.42 -21.06 -1.80
C ARG A 523 -15.91 -22.04 -2.87
N PRO A 524 -17.23 -22.23 -3.01
CA PRO A 524 -17.81 -23.17 -3.97
C PRO A 524 -17.51 -22.87 -5.44
N GLN A 525 -17.15 -21.62 -5.78
CA GLN A 525 -16.90 -21.16 -7.14
C GLN A 525 -15.45 -21.38 -7.63
N PHE A 526 -14.65 -22.17 -6.92
CA PHE A 526 -13.28 -22.49 -7.36
C PHE A 526 -13.28 -23.58 -8.43
N ALA A 527 -13.34 -23.17 -9.70
CA ALA A 527 -13.30 -24.08 -10.85
C ALA A 527 -12.08 -25.02 -10.81
N TRP A 528 -10.89 -24.49 -10.52
CA TRP A 528 -9.67 -25.30 -10.38
C TRP A 528 -9.76 -26.34 -9.27
N SER A 529 -10.21 -25.96 -8.07
CA SER A 529 -10.39 -26.90 -6.97
C SER A 529 -11.41 -27.99 -7.31
N ARG A 530 -12.51 -27.61 -7.97
CA ARG A 530 -13.55 -28.57 -8.36
C ARG A 530 -13.10 -29.51 -9.46
N TYR A 531 -12.35 -29.00 -10.43
CA TYR A 531 -11.74 -29.82 -11.48
C TYR A 531 -10.71 -30.79 -10.89
N GLY A 532 -9.82 -30.29 -10.02
CA GLY A 532 -8.82 -31.10 -9.32
C GLY A 532 -9.45 -32.17 -8.42
N LEU A 533 -10.55 -31.86 -7.74
CA LEU A 533 -11.35 -32.83 -6.97
C LEU A 533 -11.88 -33.95 -7.87
N GLY A 534 -12.42 -33.60 -9.04
CA GLY A 534 -12.89 -34.57 -10.03
C GLY A 534 -11.79 -35.53 -10.48
N LEU A 535 -10.60 -35.00 -10.81
CA LEU A 535 -9.43 -35.81 -11.15
C LEU A 535 -8.99 -36.71 -10.00
N ALA A 536 -8.92 -36.18 -8.77
CA ALA A 536 -8.51 -36.94 -7.60
C ALA A 536 -9.47 -38.11 -7.31
N LYS A 537 -10.78 -37.88 -7.42
CA LYS A 537 -11.83 -38.90 -7.28
C LYS A 537 -11.74 -39.99 -8.34
N ILE A 538 -11.59 -39.61 -9.62
CA ILE A 538 -11.42 -40.58 -10.72
C ILE A 538 -10.21 -41.47 -10.45
N ARG A 539 -9.06 -40.87 -10.08
CA ARG A 539 -7.83 -41.62 -9.80
C ARG A 539 -7.90 -42.48 -8.54
N GLN A 540 -8.80 -42.16 -7.61
CA GLN A 540 -9.12 -42.98 -6.44
C GLN A 540 -10.15 -44.09 -6.75
N GLY A 541 -10.70 -44.15 -7.98
CA GLY A 541 -11.72 -45.13 -8.39
C GLY A 541 -13.17 -44.67 -8.19
N GLN A 542 -13.40 -43.43 -7.79
CA GLN A 542 -14.74 -42.83 -7.64
C GLN A 542 -15.17 -42.14 -8.95
N THR A 543 -15.23 -42.92 -10.04
CA THR A 543 -15.34 -42.39 -11.41
C THR A 543 -16.57 -41.52 -11.64
N ASP A 544 -17.76 -41.96 -11.25
CA ASP A 544 -19.01 -41.21 -11.51
C ASP A 544 -19.05 -39.88 -10.75
N ALA A 545 -18.66 -39.92 -9.47
CA ALA A 545 -18.57 -38.73 -8.63
C ALA A 545 -17.54 -37.74 -9.16
N GLY A 546 -16.39 -38.24 -9.64
CA GLY A 546 -15.36 -37.39 -10.21
C GLY A 546 -15.79 -36.75 -11.53
N HIS A 547 -16.48 -37.47 -12.42
CA HIS A 547 -17.04 -36.88 -13.65
C HIS A 547 -18.08 -35.80 -13.35
N ALA A 548 -18.93 -35.99 -12.34
CA ALA A 548 -19.87 -34.96 -11.92
C ALA A 548 -19.15 -33.67 -11.47
N ASP A 549 -18.03 -33.80 -10.76
CA ASP A 549 -17.20 -32.66 -10.37
C ASP A 549 -16.51 -31.99 -11.56
N LEU A 550 -16.03 -32.75 -12.56
CA LEU A 550 -15.48 -32.18 -13.79
C LEU A 550 -16.53 -31.35 -14.55
N VAL A 551 -17.75 -31.89 -14.72
CA VAL A 551 -18.87 -31.17 -15.37
C VAL A 551 -19.22 -29.90 -14.60
N ALA A 552 -19.27 -29.97 -13.27
CA ALA A 552 -19.53 -28.80 -12.44
C ALA A 552 -18.40 -27.75 -12.52
N ALA A 553 -17.14 -28.17 -12.66
CA ALA A 553 -16.03 -27.25 -12.87
C ALA A 553 -16.13 -26.53 -14.22
N HIS A 554 -16.47 -27.26 -15.30
CA HIS A 554 -16.70 -26.70 -16.63
C HIS A 554 -17.83 -25.66 -16.64
N ALA A 555 -18.90 -25.91 -15.88
CA ALA A 555 -20.00 -24.97 -15.73
C ALA A 555 -19.59 -23.65 -15.06
N ILE A 556 -18.55 -23.66 -14.22
CA ILE A 556 -17.98 -22.46 -13.59
C ILE A 556 -17.01 -21.76 -14.55
N ASP A 557 -16.15 -22.52 -15.24
CA ASP A 557 -15.15 -22.02 -16.17
C ASP A 557 -15.02 -22.94 -17.39
N PRO A 558 -15.61 -22.58 -18.55
CA PRO A 558 -15.58 -23.42 -19.74
C PRO A 558 -14.18 -23.66 -20.34
N GLN A 559 -13.15 -22.93 -19.91
CA GLN A 559 -11.76 -23.10 -20.37
C GLN A 559 -10.92 -23.96 -19.41
N ILE A 560 -11.49 -24.47 -18.33
CA ILE A 560 -10.73 -25.18 -17.29
C ILE A 560 -10.01 -26.42 -17.84
N GLU A 561 -10.66 -27.24 -18.65
CA GLU A 561 -10.07 -28.43 -19.26
C GLU A 561 -8.90 -28.07 -20.16
N ALA A 562 -9.08 -27.07 -21.03
CA ALA A 562 -8.07 -26.64 -21.99
C ALA A 562 -6.80 -26.15 -21.28
N ARG A 563 -6.96 -25.41 -20.16
CA ARG A 563 -5.83 -24.99 -19.34
C ARG A 563 -5.20 -26.15 -18.59
N ALA A 564 -6.00 -27.05 -18.02
CA ALA A 564 -5.50 -28.21 -17.29
C ALA A 564 -4.66 -29.15 -18.17
N VAL A 565 -5.07 -29.37 -19.42
CA VAL A 565 -4.34 -30.18 -20.39
C VAL A 565 -2.94 -29.61 -20.68
N LYS A 566 -2.76 -28.28 -20.71
CA LYS A 566 -1.43 -27.66 -20.89
C LYS A 566 -0.44 -28.03 -19.78
N TYR A 567 -0.96 -28.36 -18.60
CA TYR A 567 -0.17 -28.85 -17.48
C TYR A 567 -0.12 -30.39 -17.40
N GLY A 568 -0.72 -31.12 -18.34
CA GLY A 568 -0.82 -32.58 -18.27
C GLY A 568 -1.80 -33.07 -17.20
N LEU A 569 -2.86 -32.30 -16.91
CA LEU A 569 -3.95 -32.65 -15.99
C LEU A 569 -5.25 -32.92 -16.76
N GLY A 570 -5.18 -33.82 -17.75
CA GLY A 570 -6.36 -34.30 -18.46
C GLY A 570 -7.07 -35.42 -17.70
N ALA A 571 -8.39 -35.59 -17.90
CA ALA A 571 -9.17 -36.67 -17.30
C ALA A 571 -8.66 -38.08 -17.66
N THR A 572 -7.97 -38.21 -18.80
CA THR A 572 -7.34 -39.44 -19.28
C THR A 572 -5.83 -39.49 -19.04
N ALA A 573 -5.24 -38.45 -18.44
CA ALA A 573 -3.82 -38.42 -18.13
C ALA A 573 -3.54 -39.27 -16.87
N PRO A 574 -2.51 -40.14 -16.89
CA PRO A 574 -2.17 -41.01 -15.77
C PRO A 574 -1.87 -40.24 -14.47
#